data_AF-A0A8I5N264-F1
#
_entry.id   AF-A0A8I5N264-F1
#
_cell.length_a   1.000
_cell.length_b   1.000
_cell.length_c   1.000
_cell.angle_alpha   90.00
_cell.angle_beta   90.00
_cell.angle_gamma   90.00
#
_symmetry.space_group_name_H-M   'P 1'
#
loop_
_entity.id
_entity.type
_entity.pdbx_description
1 polymer ?
#
loop_
_entity_poly.entity_id
_entity_poly.type
_entity_poly.pdbx_seq_one_letter_code
_entity_poly.pdbx_strand_id
1 'polypeptide(L)'
;MYSRHCLLRTAVTEVSSAFSLLCKMATLKEKLIAPVAEEEATVPNNKITVVGVGQVGMACAISILGKSLADELALVDVLEDKLKGEMMDLQHGSLFLQTPKIVADKDYSVTANSKIVVVTAGVRQQEGESRLNLVQRNVNVFKFIIPQIVKYSPDCIIIVVSNPVDILTYVTWKLSGLPKHRVIGSGCNLDSARFRYLMAEKLGIHPSSCHGWILGEHGDSSVAVWSGVNVAGVSLQELNPEMGTDNDSENWKEVHKMVVERGCMASRMKSS
;
A
#
# COMPACT_ATOMS: atom_id res chain seq x y z
N MET A 1 43.89 66.25 -23.43
CA MET A 1 42.69 66.00 -22.60
C MET A 1 41.69 65.00 -23.22
N TYR A 2 42.14 64.08 -24.09
CA TYR A 2 41.30 63.05 -24.73
C TYR A 2 42.05 61.74 -24.72
N SER A 3 41.91 60.91 -23.67
CA SER A 3 42.39 59.51 -23.74
C SER A 3 41.83 58.63 -22.62
N ARG A 4 41.49 59.19 -21.45
CA ARG A 4 41.02 58.40 -20.30
C ARG A 4 39.51 58.10 -20.25
N HIS A 5 38.71 58.68 -21.13
CA HIS A 5 37.25 58.42 -21.18
C HIS A 5 36.83 57.28 -22.13
N CYS A 6 37.73 56.78 -22.99
CA CYS A 6 37.41 55.70 -23.91
C CYS A 6 37.47 54.32 -23.22
N LEU A 7 38.48 54.10 -22.37
CA LEU A 7 38.75 52.80 -21.72
C LEU A 7 37.72 52.38 -20.66
N LEU A 8 37.04 53.32 -20.00
CA LEU A 8 36.01 53.01 -18.99
C LEU A 8 34.65 52.63 -19.62
N ARG A 9 34.35 53.07 -20.84
CA ARG A 9 33.11 52.67 -21.54
C ARG A 9 33.21 51.27 -22.13
N THR A 10 34.37 50.88 -22.65
CA THR A 10 34.60 49.55 -23.22
C THR A 10 34.51 48.44 -22.17
N ALA A 11 35.10 48.65 -20.98
CA ALA A 11 35.06 47.68 -19.89
C ALA A 11 33.64 47.41 -19.34
N VAL A 12 32.77 48.44 -19.26
CA VAL A 12 31.38 48.26 -18.79
C VAL A 12 30.53 47.53 -19.83
N THR A 13 30.76 47.78 -21.13
CA THR A 13 30.11 47.05 -22.22
C THR A 13 30.59 45.60 -22.36
N GLU A 14 31.86 45.30 -22.09
CA GLU A 14 32.37 43.93 -22.11
C GLU A 14 31.87 43.10 -20.93
N VAL A 15 31.78 43.69 -19.73
CA VAL A 15 31.17 43.02 -18.56
C VAL A 15 29.66 42.83 -18.78
N SER A 16 28.94 43.81 -19.33
CA SER A 16 27.52 43.66 -19.69
C SER A 16 27.28 42.65 -20.82
N SER A 17 28.20 42.58 -21.79
CA SER A 17 28.20 41.60 -22.88
C SER A 17 28.43 40.19 -22.36
N ALA A 18 29.45 40.00 -21.51
CA ALA A 18 29.77 38.73 -20.86
C ALA A 18 28.67 38.28 -19.90
N PHE A 19 28.06 39.19 -19.14
CA PHE A 19 26.90 38.90 -18.30
C PHE A 19 25.66 38.55 -19.15
N SER A 20 25.46 39.21 -20.29
CA SER A 20 24.40 38.87 -21.25
C SER A 20 24.64 37.53 -21.95
N LEU A 21 25.90 37.16 -22.22
CA LEU A 21 26.28 35.89 -22.82
C LEU A 21 26.14 34.73 -21.82
N LEU A 22 26.60 34.90 -20.57
CA LEU A 22 26.36 33.94 -19.49
C LEU A 22 24.85 33.75 -19.25
N CYS A 23 24.08 34.83 -19.26
CA CYS A 23 22.64 34.77 -19.11
C CYS A 23 21.93 34.20 -20.36
N LYS A 24 22.55 34.19 -21.55
CA LYS A 24 22.03 33.52 -22.74
C LYS A 24 22.25 32.00 -22.73
N MET A 25 23.26 31.51 -22.00
CA MET A 25 23.58 30.08 -21.90
C MET A 25 22.92 29.39 -20.70
N ALA A 26 22.45 30.15 -19.71
CA ALA A 26 21.78 29.60 -18.53
C ALA A 26 20.38 29.05 -18.85
N THR A 27 20.06 27.89 -18.27
CA THR A 27 18.77 27.22 -18.45
C THR A 27 17.62 28.02 -17.79
N LEU A 28 16.37 27.74 -18.19
CA LEU A 28 15.20 28.36 -17.54
C LEU A 28 15.17 28.07 -16.02
N LYS A 29 15.57 26.86 -15.62
CA LYS A 29 15.64 26.45 -14.20
C LYS A 29 16.63 27.32 -13.43
N GLU A 30 17.83 27.52 -13.95
CA GLU A 30 18.88 28.34 -13.31
C GLU A 30 18.47 29.81 -13.18
N LYS A 31 17.70 30.34 -14.13
CA LYS A 31 17.20 31.71 -14.09
C LYS A 31 16.07 31.90 -13.09
N LEU A 32 15.22 30.89 -12.93
CA LEU A 32 14.03 30.94 -12.10
C LEU A 32 14.29 30.53 -10.65
N ILE A 33 15.18 29.57 -10.42
CA ILE A 33 15.43 28.93 -9.13
C ILE A 33 16.91 29.07 -8.78
N ALA A 34 17.20 29.86 -7.73
CA ALA A 34 18.53 29.95 -7.15
C ALA A 34 18.65 28.96 -5.97
N PRO A 35 19.60 28.02 -5.99
CA PRO A 35 19.83 27.14 -4.85
C PRO A 35 20.37 27.94 -3.66
N VAL A 36 19.75 27.77 -2.49
CA VAL A 36 20.16 28.42 -1.23
C VAL A 36 21.00 27.47 -0.36
N ALA A 37 20.99 26.18 -0.69
CA ALA A 37 21.77 25.13 -0.04
C ALA A 37 22.19 24.08 -1.09
N GLU A 38 23.17 23.24 -0.73
CA GLU A 38 23.53 22.07 -1.54
C GLU A 38 22.36 21.08 -1.58
N GLU A 39 22.11 20.51 -2.75
CA GLU A 39 21.04 19.54 -2.98
C GLU A 39 21.48 18.17 -2.42
N GLU A 40 21.29 17.96 -1.12
CA GLU A 40 21.47 16.63 -0.52
C GLU A 40 20.39 15.68 -1.02
N ALA A 41 20.77 14.42 -1.30
CA ALA A 41 19.82 13.39 -1.71
C ALA A 41 18.78 13.20 -0.60
N THR A 42 17.55 13.65 -0.83
CA THR A 42 16.48 13.58 0.16
C THR A 42 16.14 12.12 0.47
N VAL A 43 16.48 11.66 1.67
CA VAL A 43 16.02 10.37 2.19
C VAL A 43 14.57 10.54 2.65
N PRO A 44 13.63 9.75 2.13
CA PRO A 44 12.23 9.88 2.52
C PRO A 44 12.03 9.39 3.97
N ASN A 45 11.15 10.05 4.70
CA ASN A 45 10.86 9.76 6.09
C ASN A 45 9.75 8.70 6.24
N ASN A 46 8.70 8.76 5.41
CA ASN A 46 7.50 7.95 5.52
C ASN A 46 7.24 7.15 4.23
N LYS A 47 8.31 6.64 3.60
CA LYS A 47 8.20 5.87 2.36
C LYS A 47 7.40 4.59 2.54
N ILE A 48 6.47 4.34 1.62
CA ILE A 48 5.71 3.10 1.53
C ILE A 48 5.98 2.44 0.18
N THR A 49 6.24 1.13 0.18
CA THR A 49 6.34 0.32 -1.04
C THR A 49 5.13 -0.59 -1.18
N VAL A 50 4.58 -0.71 -2.39
CA VAL A 50 3.60 -1.73 -2.76
C VAL A 50 4.22 -2.68 -3.79
N VAL A 51 4.25 -3.98 -3.45
CA VAL A 51 4.75 -5.04 -4.32
C VAL A 51 3.57 -5.74 -4.98
N GLY A 52 3.54 -5.68 -6.31
CA GLY A 52 2.45 -6.11 -7.17
C GLY A 52 1.55 -4.93 -7.57
N VAL A 53 1.40 -4.69 -8.88
CA VAL A 53 0.46 -3.69 -9.45
C VAL A 53 -0.77 -4.37 -10.05
N GLY A 54 -1.22 -5.46 -9.41
CA GLY A 54 -2.53 -6.05 -9.65
C GLY A 54 -3.66 -5.14 -9.14
N GLN A 55 -4.91 -5.56 -9.32
CA GLN A 55 -6.08 -4.81 -8.82
C GLN A 55 -5.99 -4.50 -7.31
N VAL A 56 -5.51 -5.47 -6.51
CA VAL A 56 -5.33 -5.29 -5.06
C VAL A 56 -4.23 -4.27 -4.77
N GLY A 57 -3.07 -4.41 -5.43
CA GLY A 57 -1.95 -3.48 -5.28
C GLY A 57 -2.31 -2.04 -5.64
N MET A 58 -2.99 -1.85 -6.77
CA MET A 58 -3.44 -0.51 -7.19
C MET A 58 -4.51 0.07 -6.26
N ALA A 59 -5.44 -0.75 -5.76
CA ALA A 59 -6.40 -0.30 -4.74
C ALA A 59 -5.72 0.13 -3.44
N CYS A 60 -4.67 -0.59 -3.02
CA CYS A 60 -3.83 -0.19 -1.88
C CYS A 60 -3.10 1.13 -2.18
N ALA A 61 -2.41 1.23 -3.32
CA ALA A 61 -1.63 2.40 -3.72
C ALA A 61 -2.48 3.67 -3.75
N ILE A 62 -3.63 3.64 -4.44
CA ILE A 62 -4.51 4.82 -4.53
C ILE A 62 -5.11 5.20 -3.17
N SER A 63 -5.43 4.21 -2.32
CA SER A 63 -5.93 4.47 -0.96
C SER A 63 -4.86 5.09 -0.06
N ILE A 64 -3.60 4.70 -0.22
CA ILE A 64 -2.46 5.28 0.51
C ILE A 64 -2.25 6.73 0.08
N LEU A 65 -2.26 7.00 -1.23
CA LEU A 65 -2.11 8.34 -1.80
C LEU A 65 -3.27 9.26 -1.40
N GLY A 66 -4.51 8.79 -1.53
CA GLY A 66 -5.70 9.57 -1.16
C GLY A 66 -5.80 9.88 0.34
N LYS A 67 -5.14 9.08 1.19
CA LYS A 67 -5.02 9.32 2.64
C LYS A 67 -3.76 10.10 3.03
N SER A 68 -2.90 10.46 2.07
CA SER A 68 -1.67 11.22 2.30
C SER A 68 -0.75 10.60 3.37
N LEU A 69 -0.61 9.27 3.35
CA LEU A 69 0.14 8.53 4.38
C LEU A 69 1.65 8.47 4.15
N ALA A 70 2.12 8.80 2.94
CA ALA A 70 3.51 8.66 2.53
C ALA A 70 4.03 9.93 1.86
N ASP A 71 5.30 10.25 2.09
CA ASP A 71 6.07 11.26 1.34
C ASP A 71 6.69 10.68 0.06
N GLU A 72 6.89 9.36 0.01
CA GLU A 72 7.29 8.64 -1.19
C GLU A 72 6.52 7.32 -1.32
N LEU A 73 5.89 7.08 -2.47
CA LEU A 73 5.30 5.79 -2.83
C LEU A 73 6.17 5.10 -3.87
N ALA A 74 6.60 3.88 -3.60
CA ALA A 74 7.30 3.02 -4.56
C ALA A 74 6.42 1.84 -4.99
N LEU A 75 6.39 1.55 -6.28
CA LEU A 75 5.71 0.40 -6.86
C LEU A 75 6.73 -0.58 -7.46
N VAL A 76 6.54 -1.87 -7.22
CA VAL A 76 7.38 -2.93 -7.81
C VAL A 76 6.52 -4.02 -8.40
N ASP A 77 6.79 -4.38 -9.64
CA ASP A 77 6.19 -5.52 -10.33
C ASP A 77 7.16 -6.07 -11.39
N VAL A 78 6.91 -7.31 -11.83
CA VAL A 78 7.68 -7.95 -12.90
C VAL A 78 7.20 -7.54 -14.29
N LEU A 79 5.97 -7.03 -14.41
CA LEU A 79 5.37 -6.57 -15.66
C LEU A 79 5.70 -5.09 -15.93
N GLU A 80 6.84 -4.83 -16.59
CA GLU A 80 7.41 -3.49 -16.79
C GLU A 80 6.46 -2.50 -17.47
N ASP A 81 5.82 -2.88 -18.58
CA ASP A 81 4.90 -2.00 -19.31
C ASP A 81 3.69 -1.59 -18.46
N LYS A 82 3.13 -2.57 -17.74
CA LYS A 82 2.02 -2.33 -16.83
C LYS A 82 2.45 -1.43 -15.68
N LEU A 83 3.58 -1.74 -15.04
CA LEU A 83 4.14 -0.98 -13.94
C LEU A 83 4.36 0.49 -14.32
N LYS A 84 4.95 0.74 -15.49
CA LYS A 84 5.17 2.09 -16.00
C LYS A 84 3.85 2.81 -16.31
N GLY A 85 2.89 2.11 -16.91
CA GLY A 85 1.55 2.65 -17.18
C GLY A 85 0.84 3.12 -15.91
N GLU A 86 0.78 2.25 -14.90
CA GLU A 86 0.15 2.54 -13.61
C GLU A 86 0.87 3.67 -12.87
N MET A 87 2.21 3.71 -12.91
CA MET A 87 3.00 4.81 -12.33
C MET A 87 2.67 6.16 -12.99
N MET A 88 2.64 6.22 -14.32
CA MET A 88 2.35 7.45 -15.05
C MET A 88 0.95 7.96 -14.74
N ASP A 89 -0.04 7.06 -14.63
CA ASP A 89 -1.42 7.43 -14.32
C ASP A 89 -1.52 8.08 -12.93
N LEU A 90 -0.86 7.49 -11.93
CA LEU A 90 -0.76 8.09 -10.58
C LEU A 90 0.00 9.41 -10.58
N GLN A 91 1.08 9.53 -11.37
CA GLN A 91 1.86 10.76 -11.49
C GLN A 91 1.06 11.89 -12.16
N HIS A 92 0.24 11.61 -13.17
CA HIS A 92 -0.66 12.60 -13.76
C HIS A 92 -1.69 13.12 -12.75
N GLY A 93 -2.06 12.28 -11.77
CA GLY A 93 -2.89 12.66 -10.63
C GLY A 93 -2.20 13.48 -9.54
N SER A 94 -0.88 13.75 -9.63
CA SER A 94 -0.12 14.37 -8.54
C SER A 94 -0.66 15.72 -8.07
N LEU A 95 -1.33 16.48 -8.95
CA LEU A 95 -1.96 17.75 -8.59
C LEU A 95 -3.05 17.59 -7.51
N PHE A 96 -3.68 16.42 -7.44
CA PHE A 96 -4.76 16.11 -6.50
C PHE A 96 -4.26 15.37 -5.25
N LEU A 97 -2.95 15.15 -5.14
CA LEU A 97 -2.31 14.35 -4.10
C LEU A 97 -1.34 15.21 -3.29
N GLN A 98 -1.06 14.78 -2.05
CA GLN A 98 -0.08 15.42 -1.18
C GLN A 98 1.26 14.68 -1.14
N THR A 99 1.34 13.49 -1.76
CA THR A 99 2.57 12.71 -1.85
C THR A 99 3.43 13.26 -2.98
N PRO A 100 4.61 13.85 -2.70
CA PRO A 100 5.42 14.55 -3.69
C PRO A 100 6.14 13.62 -4.68
N LYS A 101 6.32 12.34 -4.34
CA LYS A 101 7.12 11.42 -5.14
C LYS A 101 6.47 10.05 -5.28
N ILE A 102 6.26 9.65 -6.52
CA ILE A 102 5.76 8.33 -6.92
C ILE A 102 6.77 7.75 -7.89
N VAL A 103 7.34 6.60 -7.55
CA VAL A 103 8.36 5.91 -8.35
C VAL A 103 7.96 4.46 -8.57
N ALA A 104 8.41 3.88 -9.67
CA ALA A 104 8.16 2.48 -9.96
C ALA A 104 9.33 1.88 -10.74
N ASP A 105 9.74 0.68 -10.35
CA ASP A 105 10.76 -0.10 -11.06
C ASP A 105 10.58 -1.59 -10.75
N LYS A 106 11.09 -2.44 -11.65
CA LYS A 106 11.18 -3.88 -11.42
C LYS A 106 12.32 -4.22 -10.46
N ASP A 107 13.38 -3.42 -10.44
CA ASP A 107 14.46 -3.57 -9.46
C ASP A 107 14.00 -3.07 -8.08
N TYR A 108 14.22 -3.90 -7.07
CA TYR A 108 13.89 -3.60 -5.69
C TYR A 108 14.75 -2.48 -5.09
N SER A 109 15.83 -2.05 -5.75
CA SER A 109 16.59 -0.86 -5.35
C SER A 109 15.69 0.38 -5.21
N VAL A 110 14.62 0.49 -6.02
CA VAL A 110 13.60 1.55 -5.91
C VAL A 110 12.88 1.55 -4.56
N THR A 111 12.88 0.44 -3.84
CA THR A 111 12.19 0.29 -2.54
C THR A 111 13.00 0.75 -1.35
N ALA A 112 14.27 1.16 -1.57
CA ALA A 112 15.18 1.49 -0.49
C ALA A 112 14.61 2.52 0.50
N ASN A 113 14.86 2.29 1.79
CA ASN A 113 14.42 3.12 2.92
C ASN A 113 12.89 3.15 3.16
N SER A 114 12.16 2.11 2.75
CA SER A 114 10.73 2.00 3.06
C SER A 114 10.47 1.76 4.55
N LYS A 115 9.48 2.45 5.11
CA LYS A 115 8.97 2.19 6.47
C LYS A 115 7.97 1.05 6.48
N ILE A 116 7.10 1.00 5.47
CA ILE A 116 6.11 -0.07 5.29
C ILE A 116 6.22 -0.65 3.89
N VAL A 117 6.15 -1.98 3.78
CA VAL A 117 6.10 -2.68 2.50
C VAL A 117 4.87 -3.57 2.46
N VAL A 118 3.96 -3.28 1.52
CA VAL A 118 2.72 -4.04 1.33
C VAL A 118 2.93 -5.06 0.20
N VAL A 119 2.87 -6.35 0.53
CA VAL A 119 3.05 -7.43 -0.43
C VAL A 119 1.70 -7.95 -0.88
N THR A 120 1.35 -7.63 -2.12
CA THR A 120 0.11 -8.07 -2.80
C THR A 120 0.39 -9.04 -3.95
N ALA A 121 1.66 -9.18 -4.34
CA ALA A 121 2.09 -10.12 -5.36
C ALA A 121 1.84 -11.57 -4.93
N GLY A 122 1.28 -12.36 -5.83
CA GLY A 122 1.00 -13.77 -5.60
C GLY A 122 0.46 -14.42 -6.86
N VAL A 123 0.52 -15.75 -6.90
CA VAL A 123 -0.11 -16.53 -7.95
C VAL A 123 -1.54 -16.88 -7.56
N ARG A 124 -2.45 -16.79 -8.52
CA ARG A 124 -3.84 -17.22 -8.37
C ARG A 124 -3.93 -18.74 -8.44
N GLN A 125 -4.91 -19.29 -7.72
CA GLN A 125 -5.25 -20.71 -7.81
C GLN A 125 -5.70 -21.04 -9.23
N GLN A 126 -5.15 -22.13 -9.77
CA GLN A 126 -5.59 -22.69 -11.04
C GLN A 126 -6.74 -23.69 -10.82
N GLU A 127 -7.56 -23.91 -11.85
CA GLU A 127 -8.67 -24.85 -11.78
C GLU A 127 -8.12 -26.28 -11.53
N GLY A 128 -8.66 -26.98 -10.53
CA GLY A 128 -8.17 -28.29 -10.09
C GLY A 128 -6.89 -28.28 -9.25
N GLU A 129 -6.29 -27.12 -8.98
CA GLU A 129 -5.06 -27.02 -8.17
C GLU A 129 -5.35 -27.24 -6.68
N SER A 130 -4.55 -28.09 -6.03
CA SER A 130 -4.64 -28.31 -4.58
C SER A 130 -4.16 -27.08 -3.80
N ARG A 131 -4.73 -26.86 -2.60
CA ARG A 131 -4.30 -25.77 -1.70
C ARG A 131 -2.79 -25.83 -1.41
N LEU A 132 -2.22 -27.03 -1.26
CA LEU A 132 -0.79 -27.23 -1.04
C LEU A 132 0.07 -26.78 -2.22
N ASN A 133 -0.34 -27.10 -3.46
CA ASN A 133 0.41 -26.69 -4.65
C ASN A 133 0.40 -25.17 -4.83
N LEU A 134 -0.75 -24.54 -4.57
CA LEU A 134 -0.89 -23.08 -4.58
C LEU A 134 0.06 -22.42 -3.57
N VAL A 135 0.10 -22.93 -2.33
CA VAL A 135 1.02 -22.45 -1.30
C VAL A 135 2.47 -22.59 -1.77
N GLN A 136 2.85 -23.75 -2.31
CA GLN A 136 4.22 -24.00 -2.74
C GLN A 136 4.68 -23.04 -3.85
N ARG A 137 3.80 -22.72 -4.81
CA ARG A 137 4.12 -21.74 -5.85
C ARG A 137 4.26 -20.34 -5.29
N ASN A 138 3.37 -19.92 -4.39
CA ASN A 138 3.49 -18.63 -3.71
C ASN A 138 4.77 -18.55 -2.86
N VAL A 139 5.15 -19.63 -2.16
CA VAL A 139 6.43 -19.72 -1.43
C VAL A 139 7.61 -19.49 -2.38
N ASN A 140 7.60 -20.09 -3.56
CA ASN A 140 8.66 -19.90 -4.55
C ASN A 140 8.75 -18.44 -5.00
N VAL A 141 7.62 -17.77 -5.25
CA VAL A 141 7.59 -16.33 -5.54
C VAL A 141 8.16 -15.51 -4.38
N PHE A 142 7.75 -15.81 -3.14
CA PHE A 142 8.18 -15.08 -1.94
C PHE A 142 9.68 -15.26 -1.64
N LYS A 143 10.29 -16.38 -2.01
CA LYS A 143 11.75 -16.59 -1.94
C LYS A 143 12.54 -15.58 -2.76
N PHE A 144 11.97 -15.03 -3.84
CA PHE A 144 12.60 -13.97 -4.62
C PHE A 144 12.27 -12.58 -4.08
N ILE A 145 11.02 -12.35 -3.66
CA ILE A 145 10.53 -11.03 -3.25
C ILE A 145 11.09 -10.62 -1.88
N ILE A 146 10.90 -11.45 -0.86
CA ILE A 146 11.11 -11.04 0.54
C ILE A 146 12.58 -10.71 0.85
N PRO A 147 13.58 -11.49 0.40
CA PRO A 147 14.98 -11.15 0.64
C PRO A 147 15.40 -9.81 0.00
N GLN A 148 14.85 -9.47 -1.17
CA GLN A 148 15.14 -8.20 -1.83
C GLN A 148 14.56 -7.02 -1.05
N ILE A 149 13.34 -7.14 -0.53
CA ILE A 149 12.73 -6.12 0.33
C ILE A 149 13.63 -5.81 1.53
N VAL A 150 14.04 -6.85 2.28
CA VAL A 150 14.84 -6.67 3.51
C VAL A 150 16.25 -6.16 3.19
N LYS A 151 16.82 -6.55 2.04
CA LYS A 151 18.12 -6.04 1.57
C LYS A 151 18.12 -4.51 1.44
N TYR A 152 17.06 -3.91 0.90
CA TYR A 152 16.99 -2.47 0.65
C TYR A 152 16.27 -1.69 1.76
N SER A 153 15.45 -2.36 2.57
CA SER A 153 14.68 -1.77 3.67
C SER A 153 14.76 -2.66 4.91
N PRO A 154 15.92 -2.77 5.58
CA PRO A 154 16.13 -3.68 6.71
C PRO A 154 15.26 -3.34 7.92
N ASP A 155 14.80 -2.09 8.04
CA ASP A 155 13.99 -1.62 9.16
C ASP A 155 12.49 -1.58 8.92
N CYS A 156 12.02 -2.03 7.76
CA CYS A 156 10.61 -1.94 7.41
C CYS A 156 9.70 -2.85 8.25
N ILE A 157 8.42 -2.51 8.24
CA ILE A 157 7.31 -3.41 8.58
C ILE A 157 6.75 -3.96 7.27
N ILE A 158 6.60 -5.28 7.19
CA ILE A 158 5.99 -5.95 6.02
C ILE A 158 4.54 -6.28 6.33
N ILE A 159 3.63 -5.83 5.47
CA ILE A 159 2.20 -6.17 5.49
C ILE A 159 1.91 -7.14 4.34
N VAL A 160 1.56 -8.38 4.67
CA VAL A 160 1.25 -9.42 3.69
C VAL A 160 -0.26 -9.41 3.42
N VAL A 161 -0.63 -9.22 2.16
CA VAL A 161 -2.03 -9.25 1.70
C VAL A 161 -2.29 -10.48 0.81
N SER A 162 -1.25 -11.03 0.20
CA SER A 162 -1.34 -12.21 -0.66
C SER A 162 -1.92 -13.42 0.07
N ASN A 163 -2.77 -14.19 -0.62
CA ASN A 163 -3.44 -15.36 -0.06
C ASN A 163 -2.74 -16.68 -0.40
N PRO A 164 -2.78 -17.69 0.48
CA PRO A 164 -3.43 -17.69 1.80
C PRO A 164 -2.62 -16.90 2.85
N VAL A 165 -3.23 -15.85 3.41
CA VAL A 165 -2.49 -14.79 4.11
C VAL A 165 -1.79 -15.27 5.37
N ASP A 166 -2.40 -16.16 6.15
CA ASP A 166 -1.81 -16.62 7.42
C ASP A 166 -0.51 -17.41 7.19
N ILE A 167 -0.53 -18.33 6.21
CA ILE A 167 0.63 -19.14 5.83
C ILE A 167 1.69 -18.26 5.16
N LEU A 168 1.30 -17.35 4.26
CA LEU A 168 2.25 -16.47 3.58
C LEU A 168 2.86 -15.42 4.51
N THR A 169 2.16 -15.03 5.58
CA THR A 169 2.72 -14.21 6.66
C THR A 169 3.80 -14.98 7.41
N TYR A 170 3.55 -16.25 7.76
CA TYR A 170 4.56 -17.11 8.38
C TYR A 170 5.79 -17.29 7.47
N VAL A 171 5.58 -17.57 6.18
CA VAL A 171 6.66 -17.71 5.19
C VAL A 171 7.46 -16.42 5.08
N THR A 172 6.79 -15.26 5.02
CA THR A 172 7.44 -13.95 4.99
C THR A 172 8.29 -13.72 6.23
N TRP A 173 7.78 -14.07 7.41
CA TRP A 173 8.54 -13.97 8.66
C TRP A 173 9.81 -14.84 8.62
N LYS A 174 9.70 -16.08 8.15
CA LYS A 174 10.85 -16.98 8.03
C LYS A 174 11.88 -16.52 7.00
N LEU A 175 11.43 -16.02 5.85
CA LEU A 175 12.32 -15.57 4.77
C LEU A 175 12.96 -14.21 5.04
N SER A 176 12.28 -13.32 5.75
CA SER A 176 12.76 -11.96 6.03
C SER A 176 13.82 -11.92 7.13
N GLY A 177 13.75 -12.82 8.11
CA GLY A 177 14.59 -12.75 9.32
C GLY A 177 14.22 -11.59 10.25
N LEU A 178 13.14 -10.86 9.97
CA LEU A 178 12.66 -9.76 10.81
C LEU A 178 12.07 -10.28 12.12
N PRO A 179 12.07 -9.46 13.19
CA PRO A 179 11.35 -9.82 14.41
C PRO A 179 9.84 -9.92 14.12
N LYS A 180 9.17 -10.87 14.79
CA LYS A 180 7.74 -11.20 14.53
C LYS A 180 6.78 -10.01 14.54
N HIS A 181 7.06 -8.96 15.32
CA HIS A 181 6.21 -7.76 15.40
C HIS A 181 6.32 -6.83 14.18
N ARG A 182 7.28 -7.08 13.26
CA ARG A 182 7.45 -6.35 12.00
C ARG A 182 6.88 -7.08 10.79
N VAL A 183 6.26 -8.24 10.97
CA VAL A 183 5.62 -9.00 9.87
C VAL A 183 4.16 -9.23 10.23
N ILE A 184 3.27 -8.59 9.48
CA ILE A 184 1.84 -8.51 9.77
C ILE A 184 1.08 -9.05 8.56
N GLY A 185 0.15 -9.98 8.77
CA GLY A 185 -0.80 -10.39 7.75
C GLY A 185 -2.03 -9.47 7.77
N SER A 186 -2.65 -9.23 6.61
CA SER A 186 -3.94 -8.53 6.56
C SER A 186 -5.03 -9.29 7.33
N GLY A 187 -4.93 -10.63 7.34
CA GLY A 187 -5.76 -11.54 8.13
C GLY A 187 -7.26 -11.23 8.05
N CYS A 188 -7.93 -11.36 9.19
CA CYS A 188 -9.38 -11.16 9.31
C CYS A 188 -9.79 -9.68 9.49
N ASN A 189 -8.93 -8.71 9.20
CA ASN A 189 -9.28 -7.29 9.36
C ASN A 189 -10.43 -6.88 8.43
N LEU A 190 -10.37 -7.28 7.15
CA LEU A 190 -11.45 -7.02 6.19
C LEU A 190 -12.71 -7.82 6.51
N ASP A 191 -12.57 -9.05 7.02
CA ASP A 191 -13.71 -9.87 7.42
C ASP A 191 -14.44 -9.28 8.63
N SER A 192 -13.71 -8.76 9.61
CA SER A 192 -14.28 -8.00 10.73
C SER A 192 -14.96 -6.72 10.24
N ALA A 193 -14.40 -6.00 9.27
CA ALA A 193 -15.05 -4.83 8.67
C ALA A 193 -16.37 -5.20 7.96
N ARG A 194 -16.39 -6.31 7.21
CA ARG A 194 -17.59 -6.85 6.56
C ARG A 194 -18.64 -7.29 7.58
N PHE A 195 -18.21 -7.96 8.65
CA PHE A 195 -19.07 -8.40 9.74
C PHE A 195 -19.77 -7.21 10.39
N ARG A 196 -19.01 -6.15 10.70
CA ARG A 196 -19.54 -4.89 11.24
C ARG A 196 -20.49 -4.20 10.26
N TYR A 197 -20.18 -4.22 8.96
CA TYR A 197 -21.07 -3.67 7.93
C TYR A 197 -22.43 -4.37 7.89
N LEU A 198 -22.44 -5.71 7.84
CA LEU A 198 -23.68 -6.49 7.76
C LEU A 198 -24.50 -6.40 9.06
N MET A 199 -23.84 -6.36 10.20
CA MET A 199 -24.50 -6.08 11.48
C MET A 199 -25.17 -4.71 11.48
N ALA A 200 -24.47 -3.69 10.99
CA ALA A 200 -24.96 -2.33 10.91
C ALA A 200 -26.16 -2.19 9.95
N GLU A 201 -26.13 -2.89 8.81
CA GLU A 201 -27.26 -2.99 7.88
C GLU A 201 -28.49 -3.60 8.56
N LYS A 202 -28.31 -4.67 9.32
CA LYS A 202 -29.41 -5.34 10.05
C LYS A 202 -29.99 -4.47 11.19
N LEU A 203 -29.15 -3.67 11.84
CA LEU A 203 -29.55 -2.82 12.98
C LEU A 203 -29.93 -1.38 12.59
N GLY A 204 -29.75 -0.99 11.33
CA GLY A 204 -30.05 0.36 10.86
C GLY A 204 -29.13 1.45 11.44
N ILE A 205 -27.88 1.12 11.76
CA ILE A 205 -26.89 2.07 12.30
C ILE A 205 -25.61 2.09 11.44
N HIS A 206 -24.68 3.00 11.73
CA HIS A 206 -23.42 3.07 10.98
C HIS A 206 -22.42 2.00 11.47
N PRO A 207 -21.63 1.34 10.59
CA PRO A 207 -20.68 0.29 10.98
C PRO A 207 -19.62 0.73 12.00
N SER A 208 -19.32 2.02 12.09
CA SER A 208 -18.42 2.56 13.12
C SER A 208 -18.93 2.35 14.54
N SER A 209 -20.25 2.32 14.74
CA SER A 209 -20.92 2.15 16.03
C SER A 209 -21.24 0.68 16.36
N CYS A 210 -20.96 -0.21 15.42
CA CYS A 210 -21.06 -1.65 15.54
C CYS A 210 -19.70 -2.25 15.86
N HIS A 211 -19.57 -2.99 16.94
CA HIS A 211 -18.31 -3.63 17.34
C HIS A 211 -18.45 -5.15 17.34
N GLY A 212 -17.58 -5.83 16.62
CA GLY A 212 -17.56 -7.28 16.49
C GLY A 212 -16.29 -7.71 15.76
N TRP A 213 -15.84 -8.93 16.05
CA TRP A 213 -14.54 -9.42 15.62
C TRP A 213 -14.66 -10.79 14.97
N ILE A 214 -14.04 -10.92 13.79
CA ILE A 214 -13.75 -12.20 13.15
C ILE A 214 -12.27 -12.48 13.37
N LEU A 215 -11.97 -13.62 13.99
CA LEU A 215 -10.61 -14.06 14.33
C LEU A 215 -10.31 -15.44 13.72
N GLY A 216 -9.13 -15.98 13.97
CA GLY A 216 -8.72 -17.30 13.48
C GLY A 216 -8.10 -17.24 12.08
N GLU A 217 -8.23 -18.33 11.32
CA GLU A 217 -7.77 -18.41 9.92
C GLU A 217 -8.63 -17.50 9.03
N HIS A 218 -8.00 -16.76 8.13
CA HIS A 218 -8.72 -16.01 7.11
C HIS A 218 -9.40 -16.95 6.11
N GLY A 219 -10.73 -16.88 6.03
CA GLY A 219 -11.55 -17.67 5.10
C GLY A 219 -12.59 -18.53 5.81
N ASP A 220 -12.81 -19.73 5.27
CA ASP A 220 -13.91 -20.62 5.66
C ASP A 220 -13.84 -21.07 7.13
N SER A 221 -12.65 -21.10 7.72
CA SER A 221 -12.39 -21.51 9.11
C SER A 221 -12.26 -20.32 10.08
N SER A 222 -12.66 -19.13 9.65
CA SER A 222 -12.72 -17.95 10.51
C SER A 222 -13.78 -18.12 11.61
N VAL A 223 -13.57 -17.43 12.74
CA VAL A 223 -14.41 -17.54 13.93
C VAL A 223 -14.99 -16.18 14.29
N ALA A 224 -16.32 -16.06 14.27
CA ALA A 224 -17.03 -14.91 14.81
C ALA A 224 -17.08 -14.97 16.34
N VAL A 225 -16.58 -13.93 17.01
CA VAL A 225 -16.56 -13.85 18.47
C VAL A 225 -17.85 -13.20 18.97
N TRP A 226 -18.94 -13.97 18.99
CA TRP A 226 -20.29 -13.51 19.36
C TRP A 226 -20.35 -12.84 20.74
N SER A 227 -19.58 -13.35 21.70
CA SER A 227 -19.49 -12.79 23.06
C SER A 227 -18.89 -11.38 23.14
N GLY A 228 -18.15 -10.95 22.11
CA GLY A 228 -17.59 -9.61 22.04
C GLY A 228 -18.46 -8.62 21.24
N VAL A 229 -19.58 -9.08 20.67
CA VAL A 229 -20.41 -8.27 19.80
C VAL A 229 -21.23 -7.28 20.63
N ASN A 230 -21.06 -5.99 20.33
CA ASN A 230 -21.73 -4.92 21.07
C ASN A 230 -22.04 -3.69 20.21
N VAL A 231 -23.01 -2.91 20.69
CA VAL A 231 -23.33 -1.56 20.19
C VAL A 231 -23.38 -0.63 21.40
N ALA A 232 -22.61 0.47 21.34
CA ALA A 232 -22.48 1.41 22.46
C ALA A 232 -22.12 0.75 23.81
N GLY A 233 -21.37 -0.38 23.76
CA GLY A 233 -20.99 -1.15 24.94
C GLY A 233 -22.04 -2.15 25.45
N VAL A 234 -23.25 -2.17 24.89
CA VAL A 234 -24.29 -3.14 25.24
C VAL A 234 -24.05 -4.44 24.47
N SER A 235 -23.89 -5.55 25.20
CA SER A 235 -23.66 -6.88 24.61
C SER A 235 -24.92 -7.38 23.89
N LEU A 236 -24.77 -7.77 22.63
CA LEU A 236 -25.88 -8.33 21.85
C LEU A 236 -26.20 -9.76 22.28
N GLN A 237 -25.21 -10.51 22.79
CA GLN A 237 -25.43 -11.87 23.30
C GLN A 237 -26.19 -11.87 24.64
N GLU A 238 -26.08 -10.81 25.45
CA GLU A 238 -26.91 -10.68 26.66
C GLU A 238 -28.39 -10.44 26.33
N LEU A 239 -28.66 -9.72 25.24
CA LEU A 239 -30.02 -9.46 24.75
C LEU A 239 -30.62 -10.67 24.02
N ASN A 240 -29.78 -11.41 23.27
CA ASN A 240 -30.13 -12.65 22.59
C ASN A 240 -29.10 -13.74 22.93
N PRO A 241 -29.32 -14.53 24.00
CA PRO A 241 -28.39 -15.59 24.44
C PRO A 241 -28.10 -16.64 23.38
N GLU A 242 -29.05 -16.89 22.47
CA GLU A 242 -28.91 -17.87 21.39
C GLU A 242 -28.17 -17.28 20.17
N MET A 243 -27.75 -16.01 20.20
CA MET A 243 -27.07 -15.34 19.09
C MET A 243 -25.88 -16.16 18.57
N GLY A 244 -25.88 -16.38 17.25
CA GLY A 244 -24.81 -17.12 16.57
C GLY A 244 -24.93 -18.64 16.64
N THR A 245 -25.93 -19.18 17.34
CA THR A 245 -26.28 -20.60 17.34
C THR A 245 -27.31 -20.93 16.25
N ASP A 246 -27.63 -22.22 16.09
CA ASP A 246 -28.68 -22.67 15.16
C ASP A 246 -30.11 -22.45 15.70
N ASN A 247 -30.25 -22.14 17.00
CA ASN A 247 -31.55 -21.86 17.63
C ASN A 247 -31.93 -20.37 17.58
N ASP A 248 -31.05 -19.53 17.05
CA ASP A 248 -31.27 -18.09 16.96
C ASP A 248 -32.41 -17.75 16.00
N SER A 249 -33.53 -17.26 16.52
CA SER A 249 -34.70 -16.87 15.73
C SER A 249 -34.41 -15.77 14.69
N GLU A 250 -33.41 -14.92 14.95
CA GLU A 250 -32.98 -13.87 14.03
C GLU A 250 -31.86 -14.34 13.09
N ASN A 251 -31.37 -15.57 13.26
CA ASN A 251 -30.33 -16.22 12.45
C ASN A 251 -29.08 -15.34 12.25
N TRP A 252 -28.51 -14.78 13.33
CA TRP A 252 -27.29 -13.98 13.26
C TRP A 252 -26.08 -14.76 12.73
N LYS A 253 -26.07 -16.10 12.89
CA LYS A 253 -25.05 -16.97 12.30
C LYS A 253 -24.91 -16.77 10.78
N GLU A 254 -25.99 -16.41 10.09
CA GLU A 254 -25.98 -16.11 8.66
C GLU A 254 -25.12 -14.90 8.32
N VAL A 255 -25.00 -13.93 9.23
CA VAL A 255 -24.12 -12.77 9.05
C VAL A 255 -22.68 -13.22 8.89
N HIS A 256 -22.21 -14.18 9.69
CA HIS A 256 -20.86 -14.72 9.57
C HIS A 256 -20.69 -15.53 8.27
N LYS A 257 -21.66 -16.36 7.89
CA LYS A 257 -21.61 -17.08 6.60
C LYS A 257 -21.50 -16.12 5.41
N MET A 258 -22.31 -15.05 5.41
CA MET A 258 -22.25 -14.01 4.38
C MET A 258 -20.89 -13.30 4.31
N VAL A 259 -20.19 -13.12 5.44
CA VAL A 259 -18.82 -12.54 5.43
C VAL A 259 -17.87 -13.42 4.62
N VAL A 260 -17.90 -14.73 4.88
CA VAL A 260 -17.05 -15.72 4.18
C VAL A 260 -17.45 -15.79 2.70
N GLU A 261 -18.74 -15.92 2.41
CA GLU A 261 -19.27 -16.07 1.05
C GLU A 261 -19.07 -14.82 0.19
N ARG A 262 -19.35 -13.61 0.71
CA ARG A 262 -19.15 -12.35 -0.03
C ARG A 262 -17.68 -12.11 -0.35
N GLY A 263 -16.76 -12.57 0.50
CA GLY A 263 -15.33 -12.59 0.20
C GLY A 263 -15.00 -13.45 -1.04
N CYS A 264 -15.60 -14.63 -1.13
CA CYS A 264 -15.46 -15.54 -2.26
C CYS A 264 -16.13 -14.99 -3.53
N MET A 265 -17.38 -14.51 -3.43
CA MET A 265 -18.17 -14.00 -4.55
C MET A 265 -17.52 -12.78 -5.20
N ALA A 266 -17.08 -11.79 -4.42
CA ALA A 266 -16.39 -10.61 -4.96
C ALA A 266 -15.12 -10.98 -5.72
N SER A 267 -14.41 -12.04 -5.28
CA SER A 267 -13.22 -12.56 -5.97
C SER A 267 -13.58 -13.27 -7.27
N ARG A 268 -14.69 -14.04 -7.29
CA ARG A 268 -15.18 -14.73 -8.49
C ARG A 268 -15.69 -13.76 -9.55
N MET A 269 -16.55 -12.81 -9.18
CA MET A 269 -17.14 -11.83 -10.10
C MET A 269 -16.12 -10.87 -10.75
N LYS A 270 -14.97 -10.65 -10.11
CA LYS A 270 -13.87 -9.83 -10.68
C LYS A 270 -12.87 -10.64 -11.52
N SER A 271 -12.98 -11.97 -11.49
CA SER A 271 -12.08 -12.89 -12.21
C SER A 271 -12.69 -13.42 -13.51
N SER A 272 -14.01 -13.24 -13.71
CA SER A 272 -14.73 -13.38 -14.98
C SER A 272 -14.65 -12.11 -15.81
#